data_AF-A0A9X2C819-F1
#
_entry.id   AF-A0A9X2C819-F1
#
_cell.length_a   1.000
_cell.length_b   1.000
_cell.length_c   1.000
_cell.angle_alpha   90.00
_cell.angle_beta   90.00
_cell.angle_gamma   90.00
#
_symmetry.space_group_name_H-M   'P 1'
#
loop_
_entity.id
_entity.type
_entity.pdbx_description
1 polymer ?
#
loop_
_entity_poly.entity_id
_entity_poly.type
_entity_poly.pdbx_seq_one_letter_code
_entity_poly.pdbx_strand_id
1 'polypeptide(L)'
;MSDFQPLAQSCGIALPDVFVRLLADGKTRYGKDRADWQKEWRNYSLSAQPALSCVYDLEWIDAQEAAEFVEQWLNPAYQNGRRFLPFAQSGAGDAYCLTPMADGQMGVAFIWHDQTFSEVESLSFAEFVYRLLVESARDVEHQLESDFDLSDARQCVIANLRLFDGYLPEPLRTGLERVRVLIEQREADSPALISAEEARVALAVLPPSVVEKVSITASWECEPS
;
A
#
# COMPACT_ATOMS: atom_id res chain seq x y z
N MET A 1 11.16 -6.76 16.76
CA MET A 1 10.69 -6.44 15.40
C MET A 1 11.90 -6.50 14.50
N SER A 2 11.83 -7.33 13.47
CA SER A 2 12.89 -7.48 12.49
C SER A 2 13.00 -6.21 11.65
N ASP A 3 14.22 -5.80 11.32
CA ASP A 3 14.49 -4.63 10.48
C ASP A 3 14.30 -5.02 9.01
N PHE A 4 13.64 -4.18 8.21
CA PHE A 4 13.50 -4.39 6.76
C PHE A 4 14.83 -4.18 6.04
N GLN A 5 15.76 -3.42 6.60
CA GLN A 5 17.00 -3.04 5.92
C GLN A 5 17.90 -4.24 5.56
N PRO A 6 18.17 -5.23 6.45
CA PRO A 6 18.92 -6.44 6.08
C PRO A 6 18.22 -7.29 5.01
N LEU A 7 16.89 -7.43 5.10
CA LEU A 7 16.11 -8.19 4.10
C LEU A 7 16.14 -7.50 2.73
N ALA A 8 16.01 -6.17 2.70
CA ALA A 8 16.12 -5.40 1.47
C ALA A 8 17.51 -5.57 0.83
N GLN A 9 18.57 -5.56 1.65
CA GLN A 9 19.94 -5.81 1.18
C GLN A 9 20.11 -7.22 0.60
N SER A 10 19.58 -8.26 1.24
CA SER A 10 19.67 -9.63 0.72
C SER A 10 18.90 -9.82 -0.59
N CYS A 11 17.77 -9.12 -0.75
CA CYS A 11 17.02 -9.07 -2.00
C CYS A 11 17.69 -8.16 -3.05
N GLY A 12 18.67 -7.35 -2.65
CA GLY A 12 19.28 -6.30 -3.45
C GLY A 12 18.25 -5.26 -3.94
N ILE A 13 17.28 -4.95 -3.10
CA ILE A 13 16.23 -3.95 -3.30
C ILE A 13 16.56 -2.72 -2.47
N ALA A 14 16.51 -1.54 -3.09
CA ALA A 14 16.64 -0.29 -2.37
C ALA A 14 15.29 0.07 -1.71
N LEU A 15 15.31 0.40 -0.42
CA LEU A 15 14.11 0.88 0.28
C LEU A 15 13.82 2.34 -0.12
N PRO A 16 12.59 2.65 -0.54
CA PRO A 16 12.17 4.04 -0.80
C PRO A 16 12.20 4.88 0.49
N ASP A 17 12.63 6.14 0.38
CA ASP A 17 12.72 7.06 1.53
C ASP A 17 11.41 7.20 2.31
N VAL A 18 10.28 7.22 1.59
CA VAL A 18 8.94 7.26 2.19
C VAL A 18 8.70 6.03 3.08
N PHE A 19 9.07 4.85 2.59
CA PHE A 19 8.87 3.60 3.33
C PHE A 19 9.80 3.54 4.56
N VAL A 20 11.07 3.92 4.41
CA VAL A 20 12.03 4.00 5.53
C VAL A 20 11.49 4.91 6.64
N ARG A 21 10.93 6.07 6.29
CA ARG A 21 10.36 7.00 7.27
C ARG A 21 9.11 6.42 7.95
N LEU A 22 8.21 5.76 7.22
CA LEU A 22 7.03 5.11 7.81
C LEU A 22 7.44 4.03 8.82
N LEU A 23 8.45 3.23 8.50
CA LEU A 23 9.00 2.22 9.40
C LEU A 23 9.59 2.84 10.67
N ALA A 24 10.40 3.89 10.51
CA ALA A 24 11.03 4.61 11.62
C ALA A 24 10.01 5.25 12.57
N ASP A 25 8.94 5.82 12.01
CA ASP A 25 7.86 6.46 12.76
C ASP A 25 6.81 5.44 13.29
N GLY A 26 7.02 4.14 13.04
CA GLY A 26 6.13 3.07 13.50
C GLY A 26 4.76 3.06 12.83
N LYS A 27 4.62 3.69 11.66
CA LYS A 27 3.35 3.86 10.95
C LYS A 27 2.87 2.63 10.21
N THR A 28 3.64 1.55 10.17
CA THR A 28 3.23 0.28 9.54
C THR A 28 2.72 -0.76 10.55
N ARG A 29 2.53 -0.38 11.83
CA ARG A 29 2.23 -1.33 12.92
C ARG A 29 0.76 -1.36 13.31
N TYR A 30 0.26 -2.56 13.61
CA TYR A 30 -1.08 -2.81 14.14
C TYR A 30 -1.08 -2.85 15.67
N GLY A 31 -0.93 -1.68 16.30
CA GLY A 31 -0.85 -1.57 17.76
C GLY A 31 0.37 -2.27 18.37
N LYS A 32 0.25 -2.72 19.61
CA LYS A 32 1.32 -3.46 20.32
C LYS A 32 1.38 -4.94 19.94
N ASP A 33 0.21 -5.53 19.78
CA ASP A 33 -0.02 -6.92 19.45
C ASP A 33 -1.45 -7.10 18.92
N ARG A 34 -1.80 -8.34 18.53
CA ARG A 34 -3.12 -8.66 17.99
C ARG A 34 -4.27 -8.36 18.95
N ALA A 35 -4.09 -8.54 20.26
CA ALA A 35 -5.15 -8.30 21.24
C ALA A 35 -5.40 -6.79 21.42
N ASP A 36 -4.33 -6.00 21.40
CA ASP A 36 -4.39 -4.53 21.38
C ASP A 36 -5.08 -4.02 20.10
N TRP A 37 -4.72 -4.56 18.93
CA TRP A 37 -5.41 -4.26 17.67
C TRP A 37 -6.90 -4.59 17.74
N GLN A 38 -7.28 -5.80 18.12
CA GLN A 38 -8.69 -6.22 18.20
C GLN A 38 -9.54 -5.32 19.10
N LYS A 39 -8.94 -4.74 20.14
CA LYS A 39 -9.63 -3.85 21.06
C LYS A 39 -9.75 -2.41 20.54
N GLU A 40 -8.70 -1.91 19.89
CA GLU A 40 -8.55 -0.48 19.56
C GLU A 40 -8.58 -0.19 18.05
N TRP A 41 -8.87 -1.19 17.20
CA TRP A 41 -8.79 -1.10 15.73
C TRP A 41 -9.48 0.16 15.19
N ARG A 42 -10.67 0.50 15.71
CA ARG A 42 -11.42 1.68 15.27
C ARG A 42 -10.65 2.97 15.56
N ASN A 43 -10.10 3.12 16.77
CA ASN A 43 -9.31 4.29 17.15
C ASN A 43 -8.01 4.37 16.33
N TYR A 44 -7.39 3.22 16.06
CA TYR A 44 -6.21 3.14 15.23
C TYR A 44 -6.50 3.55 13.77
N SER A 45 -7.54 3.00 13.14
CA SER A 45 -7.96 3.37 11.78
C SER A 45 -8.30 4.86 11.66
N LEU A 46 -9.06 5.41 12.60
CA LEU A 46 -9.43 6.84 12.63
C LEU A 46 -8.25 7.79 12.89
N SER A 47 -7.09 7.27 13.27
CA SER A 47 -5.84 8.01 13.48
C SER A 47 -4.75 7.66 12.45
N ALA A 48 -5.11 6.97 11.37
CA ALA A 48 -4.19 6.50 10.33
C ALA A 48 -3.05 5.66 10.91
N GLN A 49 -3.41 4.69 11.77
CA GLN A 49 -2.52 3.69 12.32
C GLN A 49 -3.10 2.28 12.01
N PRO A 50 -2.40 1.43 11.25
CA PRO A 50 -1.26 1.82 10.42
C PRO A 50 -1.66 2.85 9.35
N ALA A 51 -0.67 3.50 8.76
CA ALA A 51 -0.84 4.30 7.55
C ALA A 51 -1.55 3.46 6.47
N LEU A 52 -2.30 4.10 5.58
CA LEU A 52 -3.12 3.43 4.57
C LEU A 52 -4.26 2.57 5.13
N SER A 53 -4.67 2.76 6.40
CA SER A 53 -5.83 2.06 6.98
C SER A 53 -7.16 2.28 6.24
N CYS A 54 -7.25 3.28 5.37
CA CYS A 54 -8.42 3.53 4.53
C CYS A 54 -8.40 2.76 3.19
N VAL A 55 -7.27 2.17 2.82
CA VAL A 55 -7.08 1.50 1.53
C VAL A 55 -7.75 0.13 1.56
N TYR A 56 -8.43 -0.21 0.48
CA TYR A 56 -9.02 -1.53 0.32
C TYR A 56 -7.93 -2.60 0.22
N ASP A 57 -8.06 -3.63 1.06
CA ASP A 57 -7.31 -4.89 0.93
C ASP A 57 -5.79 -4.72 0.87
N LEU A 58 -5.26 -3.88 1.77
CA LEU A 58 -3.83 -3.69 1.99
C LEU A 58 -3.52 -3.83 3.48
N GLU A 59 -2.79 -4.88 3.81
CA GLU A 59 -2.33 -5.19 5.16
C GLU A 59 -0.81 -5.08 5.24
N TRP A 60 -0.26 -4.20 6.07
CA TRP A 60 1.20 -4.16 6.27
C TRP A 60 1.67 -5.46 6.87
N ILE A 61 2.79 -5.96 6.35
CA ILE A 61 3.50 -7.10 6.93
C ILE A 61 4.79 -6.61 7.59
N ASP A 62 5.25 -7.33 8.60
CA ASP A 62 6.56 -7.05 9.18
C ASP A 62 7.71 -7.71 8.40
N ALA A 63 8.96 -7.41 8.77
CA ALA A 63 10.10 -7.95 8.04
C ALA A 63 10.29 -9.47 8.21
N GLN A 64 9.71 -10.08 9.25
CA GLN A 64 9.72 -11.53 9.40
C GLN A 64 8.74 -12.17 8.41
N GLU A 65 7.50 -11.69 8.38
CA GLU A 65 6.49 -12.13 7.41
C GLU A 65 6.98 -11.90 5.97
N ALA A 66 7.59 -10.75 5.68
CA ALA A 66 8.18 -10.47 4.39
C ALA A 66 9.31 -11.46 4.01
N ALA A 67 10.13 -11.86 4.98
CA ALA A 67 11.18 -12.86 4.76
C ALA A 67 10.59 -14.24 4.45
N GLU A 68 9.50 -14.64 5.12
CA GLU A 68 8.80 -15.90 4.85
C GLU A 68 8.30 -15.96 3.40
N PHE A 69 7.72 -14.88 2.88
CA PHE A 69 7.32 -14.78 1.47
C PHE A 69 8.52 -14.94 0.53
N VAL A 70 9.64 -14.26 0.82
CA VAL A 70 10.87 -14.29 -0.01
C VAL A 70 11.55 -15.65 0.02
N GLU A 71 11.58 -16.33 1.17
CA GLU A 71 12.17 -17.66 1.30
C GLU A 71 11.34 -18.73 0.60
N GLN A 72 10.02 -18.60 0.66
CA GLN A 72 9.07 -19.50 0.03
C GLN A 72 8.90 -19.16 -1.46
N TRP A 73 7.80 -18.50 -1.82
CA TRP A 73 7.37 -18.45 -3.21
C TRP A 73 7.87 -17.22 -3.97
N LEU A 74 8.20 -16.11 -3.30
CA LEU A 74 8.80 -14.93 -3.96
C LEU A 74 10.32 -15.05 -4.12
N ASN A 75 10.88 -16.24 -3.87
CA ASN A 75 12.30 -16.51 -4.07
C ASN A 75 12.69 -16.32 -5.55
N PRO A 76 13.75 -15.57 -5.86
CA PRO A 76 14.21 -15.39 -7.23
C PRO A 76 14.52 -16.70 -7.98
N ALA A 77 14.86 -17.77 -7.27
CA ALA A 77 15.06 -19.09 -7.86
C ALA A 77 13.77 -19.65 -8.51
N TYR A 78 12.61 -19.35 -7.93
CA TYR A 78 11.30 -19.70 -8.51
C TYR A 78 10.83 -18.64 -9.50
N GLN A 79 11.13 -17.36 -9.25
CA GLN A 79 10.59 -16.24 -10.02
C GLN A 79 11.46 -15.82 -11.21
N ASN A 80 12.10 -16.78 -11.90
CA ASN A 80 12.95 -16.52 -13.08
C ASN A 80 14.04 -15.45 -12.86
N GLY A 81 14.61 -15.40 -11.66
CA GLY A 81 15.60 -14.41 -11.25
C GLY A 81 15.04 -13.03 -10.90
N ARG A 82 13.72 -12.80 -11.04
CA ARG A 82 13.08 -11.56 -10.60
C ARG A 82 13.11 -11.49 -9.07
N ARG A 83 13.31 -10.27 -8.56
CA ARG A 83 13.50 -10.00 -7.15
C ARG A 83 12.32 -9.20 -6.63
N PHE A 84 11.78 -9.64 -5.51
CA PHE A 84 10.65 -9.00 -4.85
C PHE A 84 11.00 -8.76 -3.39
N LEU A 85 10.58 -7.62 -2.88
CA LEU A 85 10.56 -7.34 -1.44
C LEU A 85 9.11 -7.00 -1.06
N PRO A 86 8.36 -7.95 -0.48
CA PRO A 86 6.99 -7.70 -0.06
C PRO A 86 6.98 -6.73 1.14
N PHE A 87 6.01 -5.82 1.15
CA PHE A 87 5.82 -4.83 2.23
C PHE A 87 4.39 -4.81 2.78
N ALA A 88 3.44 -5.37 2.03
CA ALA A 88 2.06 -5.57 2.45
C ALA A 88 1.48 -6.79 1.73
N GLN A 89 0.32 -7.25 2.17
CA GLN A 89 -0.46 -8.31 1.53
C GLN A 89 -1.94 -7.94 1.41
N SER A 90 -2.67 -8.66 0.55
CA SER A 90 -4.14 -8.71 0.60
C SER A 90 -4.60 -9.69 1.68
N GLY A 91 -5.87 -9.61 2.09
CA GLY A 91 -6.52 -10.59 2.96
C GLY A 91 -6.62 -11.99 2.31
N ALA A 92 -6.40 -12.09 0.99
CA ALA A 92 -6.30 -13.35 0.27
C ALA A 92 -4.86 -13.93 0.22
N GLY A 93 -3.86 -13.20 0.71
CA GLY A 93 -2.46 -13.63 0.74
C GLY A 93 -1.63 -13.25 -0.50
N ASP A 94 -2.13 -12.35 -1.35
CA ASP A 94 -1.37 -11.77 -2.47
C ASP A 94 -0.41 -10.70 -1.96
N ALA A 95 0.73 -10.51 -2.63
CA ALA A 95 1.81 -9.69 -2.10
C ALA A 95 1.96 -8.35 -2.83
N TYR A 96 1.94 -7.24 -2.10
CA TYR A 96 2.43 -5.96 -2.58
C TYR A 96 3.95 -5.90 -2.39
N CYS A 97 4.67 -5.76 -3.50
CA CYS A 97 6.12 -5.88 -3.54
C CYS A 97 6.80 -4.64 -4.13
N LEU A 98 7.97 -4.31 -3.61
CA LEU A 98 8.97 -3.52 -4.32
C LEU A 98 9.73 -4.45 -5.28
N THR A 99 9.89 -4.04 -6.53
CA THR A 99 10.64 -4.84 -7.53
C THR A 99 11.37 -3.94 -8.53
N PRO A 100 12.55 -4.34 -9.03
CA PRO A 100 13.20 -3.63 -10.13
C PRO A 100 12.36 -3.79 -11.39
N MET A 101 12.22 -2.70 -12.13
CA MET A 101 11.65 -2.65 -13.46
C MET A 101 12.70 -2.96 -14.52
N ALA A 102 12.24 -3.16 -15.77
CA ALA A 102 13.12 -3.47 -16.90
C ALA A 102 14.17 -2.37 -17.18
N ASP A 103 13.88 -1.11 -16.83
CA ASP A 103 14.80 0.03 -16.96
C ASP A 103 15.74 0.20 -15.76
N GLY A 104 15.64 -0.67 -14.76
CA GLY A 104 16.44 -0.66 -13.54
C GLY A 104 15.91 0.25 -12.42
N GLN A 105 14.84 1.01 -12.66
CA GLN A 105 14.17 1.76 -11.60
C GLN A 105 13.37 0.84 -10.68
N MET A 106 12.98 1.33 -9.50
CA MET A 106 12.16 0.58 -8.56
C MET A 106 10.68 0.89 -8.76
N GLY A 107 9.88 -0.15 -8.99
CA GLY A 107 8.42 -0.08 -9.09
C GLY A 107 7.72 -0.80 -7.95
N VAL A 108 6.39 -0.75 -7.98
CA VAL A 108 5.50 -1.51 -7.10
C VAL A 108 4.74 -2.55 -7.92
N ALA A 109 4.65 -3.76 -7.39
CA ALA A 109 3.93 -4.87 -8.00
C ALA A 109 2.87 -5.41 -7.06
N PHE A 110 1.74 -5.83 -7.60
CA PHE A 110 0.77 -6.65 -6.89
C PHE A 110 0.85 -8.08 -7.45
N ILE A 111 1.39 -8.99 -6.64
CA ILE A 111 1.72 -10.35 -7.05
C ILE A 111 0.65 -11.30 -6.53
N TRP A 112 -0.10 -11.87 -7.47
CA TRP A 112 -1.10 -12.89 -7.18
C TRP A 112 -0.41 -14.19 -6.81
N HIS A 113 -0.81 -14.78 -5.69
CA HIS A 113 -0.24 -16.06 -5.25
C HIS A 113 -0.73 -17.24 -6.10
N ASP A 114 -1.87 -17.07 -6.79
CA ASP A 114 -2.58 -18.12 -7.53
C ASP A 114 -2.69 -17.91 -9.05
N GLN A 115 -2.00 -16.92 -9.60
CA GLN A 115 -1.95 -16.68 -11.03
C GLN A 115 -0.56 -16.96 -11.58
N THR A 116 -0.52 -17.30 -12.86
CA THR A 116 0.74 -17.52 -13.60
C THR A 116 1.34 -16.21 -14.14
N PHE A 117 0.62 -15.11 -13.99
CA PHE A 117 1.06 -13.78 -14.33
C PHE A 117 0.59 -12.75 -13.31
N SER A 118 1.38 -11.72 -13.13
CA SER A 118 1.02 -10.53 -12.33
C SER A 118 1.36 -9.26 -13.10
N GLU A 119 0.90 -8.14 -12.56
CA GLU A 119 1.13 -6.82 -13.15
C GLU A 119 2.08 -6.03 -12.26
N VAL A 120 3.14 -5.52 -12.88
CA VAL A 120 4.07 -4.58 -12.25
C VAL A 120 3.79 -3.21 -12.80
N GLU A 121 3.43 -2.30 -11.92
CA GLU A 121 3.21 -0.91 -12.27
C GLU A 121 4.53 -0.15 -12.21
N SER A 122 4.69 0.78 -13.15
CA SER A 122 5.86 1.67 -13.19
C SER A 122 5.81 2.86 -12.24
N LEU A 123 4.99 2.75 -11.19
CA LEU A 123 4.89 3.75 -10.15
C LEU A 123 5.99 3.51 -9.10
N SER A 124 6.69 4.57 -8.74
CA SER A 124 7.46 4.60 -7.50
C SER A 124 6.54 4.38 -6.30
N PHE A 125 7.11 3.99 -5.16
CA PHE A 125 6.33 3.79 -3.94
C PHE A 125 5.51 5.02 -3.51
N ALA A 126 6.06 6.23 -3.69
CA ALA A 126 5.37 7.48 -3.37
C ALA A 126 4.15 7.72 -4.28
N GLU A 127 4.29 7.42 -5.57
CA GLU A 127 3.24 7.54 -6.58
C GLU A 127 2.14 6.49 -6.37
N PHE A 128 2.53 5.26 -6.02
CA PHE A 128 1.60 4.19 -5.64
C PHE A 128 0.77 4.59 -4.42
N VAL A 129 1.42 5.04 -3.34
CA VAL A 129 0.75 5.55 -2.13
C VAL A 129 -0.22 6.69 -2.46
N TYR A 130 0.22 7.66 -3.28
CA TYR A 130 -0.63 8.75 -3.72
C TYR A 130 -1.88 8.24 -4.45
N ARG A 131 -1.71 7.32 -5.41
CA ARG A 131 -2.80 6.72 -6.17
C ARG A 131 -3.83 6.07 -5.25
N LEU A 132 -3.37 5.21 -4.33
CA LEU A 132 -4.25 4.51 -3.38
C LEU A 132 -5.06 5.46 -2.51
N LEU A 133 -4.47 6.58 -2.06
CA LEU A 133 -5.17 7.58 -1.25
C LEU A 133 -6.25 8.31 -2.04
N VAL A 134 -5.98 8.65 -3.31
CA VAL A 134 -6.98 9.26 -4.19
C VAL A 134 -8.11 8.28 -4.52
N GLU A 135 -7.77 7.02 -4.78
CA GLU A 135 -8.76 5.95 -5.01
C GLU A 135 -9.61 5.69 -3.77
N SER A 136 -9.03 5.68 -2.58
CA SER A 136 -9.76 5.54 -1.30
C SER A 136 -10.70 6.73 -1.04
N ALA A 137 -10.36 7.94 -1.51
CA ALA A 137 -11.25 9.08 -1.42
C ALA A 137 -12.42 9.01 -2.41
N ARG A 138 -12.23 8.32 -3.54
CA ARG A 138 -13.25 8.16 -4.58
C ARG A 138 -14.32 7.15 -4.17
N ASP A 139 -13.96 6.16 -3.38
CA ASP A 139 -14.89 5.12 -2.92
C ASP A 139 -14.45 4.57 -1.56
N VAL A 140 -15.32 4.73 -0.56
CA VAL A 140 -15.14 4.18 0.78
C VAL A 140 -16.12 3.06 1.12
N GLU A 141 -16.89 2.55 0.14
CA GLU A 141 -17.93 1.54 0.37
C GLU A 141 -17.38 0.30 1.10
N HIS A 142 -16.14 -0.10 0.81
CA HIS A 142 -15.48 -1.23 1.45
C HIS A 142 -15.21 -1.06 2.95
N GLN A 143 -15.22 0.17 3.47
CA GLN A 143 -15.02 0.46 4.90
C GLN A 143 -16.33 0.43 5.68
N LEU A 144 -17.47 0.45 5.00
CA LEU A 144 -18.77 0.59 5.65
C LEU A 144 -19.19 -0.74 6.28
N GLU A 145 -19.25 -0.74 7.60
CA GLU A 145 -19.66 -1.89 8.41
C GLU A 145 -20.74 -1.47 9.44
N SER A 146 -21.28 -2.42 10.19
CA SER A 146 -22.33 -2.13 11.19
C SER A 146 -21.89 -1.16 12.30
N ASP A 147 -20.58 -1.10 12.58
CA ASP A 147 -19.95 -0.28 13.62
C ASP A 147 -18.90 0.71 13.06
N PHE A 148 -18.92 0.92 11.74
CA PHE A 148 -18.05 1.87 11.05
C PHE A 148 -18.83 2.58 9.93
N ASP A 149 -19.27 3.80 10.21
CA ASP A 149 -20.17 4.54 9.33
C ASP A 149 -19.44 5.44 8.32
N LEU A 150 -20.21 6.16 7.50
CA LEU A 150 -19.65 7.06 6.49
C LEU A 150 -18.85 8.23 7.09
N SER A 151 -19.20 8.70 8.29
CA SER A 151 -18.43 9.74 8.98
C SER A 151 -17.07 9.19 9.43
N ASP A 152 -17.06 7.97 9.95
CA ASP A 152 -15.84 7.26 10.32
C ASP A 152 -14.93 7.01 9.11
N ALA A 153 -15.50 6.51 8.00
CA ALA A 153 -14.76 6.29 6.76
C ALA A 153 -14.16 7.58 6.18
N ARG A 154 -14.94 8.67 6.19
CA ARG A 154 -14.43 9.99 5.81
C ARG A 154 -13.29 10.44 6.72
N GLN A 155 -13.42 10.27 8.03
CA GLN A 155 -12.38 10.62 8.98
C GLN A 155 -11.10 9.78 8.76
N CYS A 156 -11.24 8.49 8.50
CA CYS A 156 -10.13 7.58 8.19
C CYS A 156 -9.36 8.04 6.95
N VAL A 157 -10.06 8.41 5.87
CA VAL A 157 -9.45 8.96 4.65
C VAL A 157 -8.73 10.28 4.95
N ILE A 158 -9.39 11.23 5.63
CA ILE A 158 -8.77 12.53 5.98
C ILE A 158 -7.52 12.34 6.84
N ALA A 159 -7.56 11.43 7.82
CA ALA A 159 -6.42 11.13 8.68
C ALA A 159 -5.22 10.64 7.87
N ASN A 160 -5.46 9.74 6.91
CA ASN A 160 -4.42 9.23 6.04
C ASN A 160 -3.88 10.30 5.07
N LEU A 161 -4.74 11.11 4.47
CA LEU A 161 -4.31 12.24 3.63
C LEU A 161 -3.41 13.21 4.41
N ARG A 162 -3.81 13.60 5.63
CA ARG A 162 -3.00 14.47 6.51
C ARG A 162 -1.69 13.83 6.95
N LEU A 163 -1.70 12.52 7.24
CA LEU A 163 -0.48 11.80 7.61
C LEU A 163 0.55 11.94 6.49
N PHE A 164 0.15 11.67 5.24
CA PHE A 164 1.06 11.61 4.10
C PHE A 164 1.57 12.96 3.60
N ASP A 165 1.01 14.09 4.06
CA ASP A 165 1.59 15.43 3.84
C ASP A 165 3.06 15.49 4.30
N GLY A 166 3.37 14.82 5.42
CA GLY A 166 4.72 14.78 5.98
C GLY A 166 5.69 13.87 5.24
N TYR A 167 5.20 13.00 4.35
CA TYR A 167 5.98 11.92 3.76
C TYR A 167 6.17 12.08 2.25
N LEU A 168 5.12 12.45 1.51
CA LEU A 168 5.20 12.50 0.06
C LEU A 168 6.00 13.71 -0.43
N PRO A 169 6.75 13.57 -1.55
CA PRO A 169 7.39 14.69 -2.22
C PRO A 169 6.39 15.56 -2.99
N GLU A 170 6.82 16.75 -3.43
CA GLU A 170 6.12 17.47 -4.48
C GLU A 170 6.28 16.75 -5.83
N PRO A 171 5.29 16.81 -6.74
CA PRO A 171 4.00 17.50 -6.64
C PRO A 171 2.88 16.72 -5.92
N LEU A 172 3.14 15.47 -5.49
CA LEU A 172 2.13 14.57 -4.92
C LEU A 172 1.49 15.14 -3.65
N ARG A 173 2.30 15.74 -2.78
CA ARG A 173 1.81 16.42 -1.56
C ARG A 173 0.77 17.48 -1.86
N THR A 174 1.05 18.40 -2.81
CA THR A 174 0.09 19.42 -3.23
C THR A 174 -1.19 18.79 -3.81
N GLY A 175 -1.09 17.66 -4.49
CA GLY A 175 -2.25 16.90 -4.98
C GLY A 175 -3.14 16.39 -3.85
N LEU A 176 -2.56 15.78 -2.81
CA LEU A 176 -3.32 15.25 -1.67
C LEU A 176 -3.97 16.36 -0.85
N GLU A 177 -3.27 17.48 -0.67
CA GLU A 177 -3.83 18.66 -0.02
C GLU A 177 -5.14 19.10 -0.69
N ARG A 178 -5.15 19.16 -2.02
CA ARG A 178 -6.34 19.55 -2.79
C ARG A 178 -7.48 18.55 -2.61
N VAL A 179 -7.18 17.25 -2.64
CA VAL A 179 -8.18 16.20 -2.41
C VAL A 179 -8.77 16.33 -1.00
N ARG A 180 -7.94 16.53 0.02
CA ARG A 180 -8.40 16.71 1.40
C ARG A 180 -9.32 17.92 1.52
N VAL A 181 -8.94 19.07 0.96
CA VAL A 181 -9.75 20.29 1.00
C VAL A 181 -11.13 20.07 0.36
N LEU A 182 -11.23 19.32 -0.73
CA LEU A 182 -12.52 18.98 -1.35
C LEU A 182 -13.40 18.15 -0.42
N ILE A 183 -12.84 17.15 0.24
CA ILE A 183 -13.56 16.29 1.20
C ILE A 183 -14.00 17.08 2.44
N GLU A 184 -13.15 17.99 2.92
CA GLU A 184 -13.42 18.82 4.11
C GLU A 184 -14.53 19.85 3.87
N GLN A 185 -14.71 20.31 2.63
CA GLN A 185 -15.74 21.30 2.25
C GLN A 185 -17.13 20.70 2.01
N ARG A 186 -17.25 19.36 2.04
CA ARG A 186 -18.50 18.64 1.75
C ARG A 186 -18.97 17.85 2.96
N GLU A 187 -20.30 17.78 3.08
CA GLU A 187 -20.95 16.80 3.92
C GLU A 187 -20.76 15.41 3.31
N ALA A 188 -20.59 14.39 4.16
CA ALA A 188 -20.48 13.01 3.71
C ALA A 188 -21.88 12.41 3.58
N ASP A 189 -22.47 12.50 2.40
CA ASP A 189 -23.80 11.95 2.09
C ASP A 189 -23.75 10.73 1.15
N SER A 190 -22.56 10.40 0.64
CA SER A 190 -22.28 9.30 -0.27
C SER A 190 -20.93 8.65 0.04
N PRO A 191 -20.75 7.34 -0.25
CA PRO A 191 -19.44 6.68 -0.17
C PRO A 191 -18.35 7.29 -1.07
N ALA A 192 -18.73 8.06 -2.10
CA ALA A 192 -17.79 8.79 -2.92
C ALA A 192 -17.50 10.18 -2.32
N LEU A 193 -16.38 10.34 -1.61
CA LEU A 193 -16.01 11.60 -0.95
C LEU A 193 -15.53 12.67 -1.95
N ILE A 194 -15.00 12.23 -3.08
CA ILE A 194 -14.73 13.05 -4.26
C ILE A 194 -15.39 12.44 -5.50
N SER A 195 -15.75 13.27 -6.48
CA SER A 195 -16.31 12.80 -7.74
C SER A 195 -15.26 12.09 -8.60
N ALA A 196 -15.72 11.29 -9.57
CA ALA A 196 -14.85 10.63 -10.53
C ALA A 196 -13.98 11.62 -11.34
N GLU A 197 -14.51 12.81 -11.65
CA GLU A 197 -13.76 13.85 -12.36
C GLU A 197 -12.67 14.47 -11.47
N GLU A 198 -12.96 14.70 -10.20
CA GLU A 198 -11.97 15.20 -9.23
C GLU A 198 -10.85 14.19 -8.99
N ALA A 199 -11.20 12.91 -8.87
CA ALA A 199 -10.21 11.83 -8.80
C ALA A 199 -9.35 11.79 -10.08
N ARG A 200 -9.95 11.90 -11.26
CA ARG A 200 -9.23 11.96 -12.54
C ARG A 200 -8.26 13.14 -12.60
N VAL A 201 -8.68 14.32 -12.15
CA VAL A 201 -7.82 15.52 -12.09
C VAL A 201 -6.69 15.33 -11.09
N ALA A 202 -6.96 14.76 -9.91
CA ALA A 202 -5.94 14.48 -8.91
C ALA A 202 -4.91 13.46 -9.41
N LEU A 203 -5.34 12.39 -10.08
CA LEU A 203 -4.46 11.35 -10.62
C LEU A 203 -3.63 11.81 -11.82
N ALA A 204 -4.02 12.89 -12.51
CA ALA A 204 -3.27 13.43 -13.66
C ALA A 204 -1.88 13.98 -13.29
N VAL A 205 -1.54 14.08 -12.01
CA VAL A 205 -0.19 14.42 -11.54
C VAL A 205 0.79 13.26 -11.70
N LEU A 206 0.29 12.02 -11.74
CA LEU A 206 1.11 10.83 -11.87
C LEU A 206 1.63 10.70 -13.31
N PRO A 207 2.82 10.13 -13.52
CA PRO A 207 3.24 9.74 -14.84
C PRO A 207 2.26 8.69 -15.42
N PRO A 208 2.17 8.56 -16.75
CA PRO A 208 1.42 7.46 -17.35
C PRO A 208 1.95 6.12 -16.81
N SER A 209 1.07 5.33 -16.20
CA SER A 209 1.45 3.99 -15.72
C SER A 209 1.67 3.06 -16.91
N VAL A 210 2.91 2.63 -17.08
CA VAL A 210 3.26 1.45 -17.87
C VAL A 210 3.09 0.23 -16.99
N VAL A 211 2.24 -0.71 -17.44
CA VAL A 211 2.02 -1.99 -16.78
C VAL A 211 2.82 -3.06 -17.52
N GLU A 212 3.79 -3.64 -16.83
CA GLU A 212 4.52 -4.82 -17.31
C GLU A 212 3.78 -6.07 -16.85
N LYS A 213 3.48 -6.98 -17.79
CA LYS A 213 3.03 -8.33 -17.44
C LYS A 213 4.22 -9.21 -17.14
N VAL A 214 4.23 -9.79 -15.96
CA VAL A 214 5.35 -10.59 -15.46
C VAL A 214 4.86 -12.00 -15.21
N SER A 215 5.61 -13.00 -15.68
CA SER A 215 5.31 -14.39 -15.34
C SER A 215 5.70 -14.64 -13.89
N ILE A 216 4.80 -15.27 -13.15
CA ILE A 216 4.97 -15.63 -11.75
C ILE A 216 4.79 -17.13 -11.62
N THR A 217 5.66 -17.75 -10.85
CA THR A 217 5.45 -19.12 -10.39
C THR A 217 4.52 -19.06 -9.19
N ALA A 218 3.37 -19.73 -9.28
CA ALA A 218 2.37 -19.73 -8.23
C ALA A 218 2.92 -20.38 -6.95
N SER A 219 2.37 -20.00 -5.79
CA SER A 219 2.95 -20.38 -4.50
C SER A 219 2.96 -21.90 -4.26
N TRP A 220 1.95 -22.63 -4.72
CA TRP A 220 1.89 -24.10 -4.59
C TRP A 220 2.88 -24.85 -5.49
N GLU A 221 3.49 -24.19 -6.47
CA GLU A 221 4.51 -24.78 -7.35
C GLU A 221 5.92 -24.62 -6.77
N CYS A 222 6.06 -23.86 -5.68
CA CYS A 222 7.33 -23.63 -4.99
C CYS A 222 7.48 -24.65 -3.86
N GLU A 223 8.41 -25.61 -3.99
CA GLU A 223 8.72 -26.52 -2.89
C GLU A 223 9.53 -25.79 -1.79
N PRO A 224 9.33 -26.08 -0.50
CA PRO A 224 10.22 -25.56 0.54
C PRO A 224 11.60 -26.18 0.36
N SER A 225 12.62 -25.34 0.16
CA SER A 225 14.03 -25.76 0.12
C SER A 225 14.57 -26.13 1.50
#